data_AF-A0A9Q0RND9-F1
#
_entry.id   AF-A0A9Q0RND9-F1
#
_cell.length_a   1.000
_cell.length_b   1.000
_cell.length_c   1.000
_cell.angle_alpha   90.00
_cell.angle_beta   90.00
_cell.angle_gamma   90.00
#
_symmetry.space_group_name_H-M   'P 1'
#
loop_
_entity.id
_entity.type
_entity.pdbx_description
1 polymer ?
#
loop_
_entity_poly.entity_id
_entity_poly.type
_entity_poly.pdbx_seq_one_letter_code
_entity_poly.pdbx_strand_id
1 'polypeptide(L)'
;MSTINKLHHLHEIRGLLSTLDSVRSQIRTDLELLRADEQCLEQYRKEMDSLLWEKQAHVEELRAIHADINALECVQKQAIDERERRLEIVNNDRKNLADLTARVDSMCMTIGFPNLADGNRENQNWLNHDPSLDDDVGHRQYSSRMNRDIDQNMIQKVEQTRTQPTFRHSSAPPPMKQCDSCHQSIHRNAPICPLCKAKSRSKNPKRKNSNR
;
A
#
# COMPACT_ATOMS: atom_id res chain seq x y z
N MET A 1 -4.97 21.08 86.85
CA MET A 1 -5.90 21.00 85.70
C MET A 1 -7.27 20.54 86.17
N SER A 2 -8.32 21.32 85.89
CA SER A 2 -9.72 20.93 86.20
C SER A 2 -10.14 19.69 85.40
N THR A 3 -10.98 18.85 85.99
CA THR A 3 -11.63 17.69 85.36
C THR A 3 -12.33 18.06 84.05
N ILE A 4 -12.86 19.29 83.95
CA ILE A 4 -13.52 19.81 82.75
C ILE A 4 -12.53 19.97 81.58
N ASN A 5 -11.32 20.47 81.83
CA ASN A 5 -10.29 20.59 80.79
C ASN A 5 -9.84 19.20 80.28
N LYS A 6 -9.76 18.21 81.17
CA LYS A 6 -9.42 16.83 80.78
C LYS A 6 -10.49 16.23 79.84
N LEU A 7 -11.77 16.49 80.10
CA LEU A 7 -12.87 16.04 79.24
C LEU A 7 -12.87 16.72 77.86
N HIS A 8 -12.56 18.01 77.82
CA HIS A 8 -12.41 18.74 76.56
C HIS A 8 -11.29 18.15 75.68
N HIS A 9 -10.11 17.91 76.27
CA HIS A 9 -9.01 17.27 75.54
C HIS A 9 -9.35 15.85 75.08
N LEU A 10 -10.09 15.06 75.88
CA LEU A 10 -10.54 13.74 75.45
C LEU A 10 -11.50 13.79 74.26
N HIS A 11 -12.41 14.77 74.24
CA HIS A 11 -13.31 14.98 73.10
C HIS A 11 -12.54 15.35 71.82
N GLU A 12 -11.57 16.25 71.94
CA GLU A 12 -10.70 16.68 70.85
C GLU A 12 -9.83 15.53 70.32
N ILE A 13 -9.18 14.77 71.21
CA ILE A 13 -8.41 13.58 70.87
C ILE A 13 -9.27 12.58 70.08
N ARG A 14 -10.50 12.32 70.53
CA ARG A 14 -11.43 11.42 69.82
C ARG A 14 -11.73 11.92 68.41
N GLY A 15 -11.97 13.22 68.23
CA GLY A 15 -12.18 13.84 66.92
C GLY A 15 -10.98 13.64 66.00
N LEU A 16 -9.78 13.94 66.50
CA LEU A 16 -8.53 13.77 65.76
C LEU A 16 -8.29 12.31 65.37
N LEU A 17 -8.54 11.35 66.28
CA LEU A 17 -8.42 9.92 66.00
C LEU A 17 -9.37 9.48 64.87
N SER A 18 -10.63 9.94 64.90
CA SER A 18 -11.61 9.64 63.83
C SER A 18 -11.17 10.21 62.47
N THR A 19 -10.66 11.44 62.43
CA THR A 19 -10.13 12.03 61.19
C THR A 19 -8.93 11.27 60.68
N LEU A 20 -8.04 10.89 61.59
CA LEU A 20 -6.81 10.17 61.28
C LEU A 20 -7.11 8.76 60.73
N ASP A 21 -8.12 8.05 61.24
CA ASP A 21 -8.55 6.77 60.68
C ASP A 21 -9.20 6.92 59.29
N SER A 22 -9.96 8.00 59.07
CA SER A 22 -10.49 8.33 57.74
C SER A 22 -9.38 8.55 56.72
N VAL A 23 -8.38 9.37 57.05
CA VAL A 23 -7.22 9.63 56.18
C VAL A 23 -6.42 8.35 55.93
N ARG A 24 -6.20 7.50 56.94
CA ARG A 24 -5.54 6.20 56.76
C ARG A 24 -6.30 5.29 55.80
N SER A 25 -7.64 5.26 55.90
CA SER A 25 -8.46 4.47 54.99
C SER A 25 -8.34 4.99 53.55
N GLN A 26 -8.39 6.31 53.37
CA GLN A 26 -8.24 6.93 52.05
C GLN A 26 -6.88 6.59 51.43
N ILE A 27 -5.79 6.71 52.19
CA ILE A 27 -4.44 6.37 51.72
C ILE A 27 -4.35 4.91 51.26
N ARG A 28 -4.99 3.97 51.97
CA ARG A 28 -4.99 2.56 51.56
C ARG A 28 -5.67 2.37 50.21
N THR A 29 -6.85 2.98 50.02
CA THR A 29 -7.57 2.94 48.74
C THR A 29 -6.74 3.56 47.62
N ASP A 30 -6.14 4.72 47.86
CA ASP A 30 -5.33 5.41 46.85
C ASP A 30 -4.11 4.57 46.45
N LEU A 31 -3.46 3.88 47.41
CA LEU A 31 -2.35 2.97 47.12
C LEU A 31 -2.78 1.75 46.29
N GLU A 32 -3.98 1.22 46.52
CA GLU A 32 -4.52 0.12 45.71
C GLU A 32 -4.81 0.56 44.27
N LEU A 33 -5.39 1.76 44.09
CA LEU A 33 -5.62 2.36 42.78
C LEU A 33 -4.31 2.63 42.04
N LEU A 34 -3.32 3.21 42.72
CA LEU A 34 -2.00 3.45 42.14
C LEU A 34 -1.33 2.16 41.67
N ARG A 35 -1.44 1.06 42.44
CA ARG A 35 -0.92 -0.25 42.01
C ARG A 35 -1.63 -0.78 40.77
N ALA A 36 -2.95 -0.60 40.68
CA ALA A 36 -3.70 -1.01 39.50
C ALA A 36 -3.31 -0.18 38.27
N ASP A 37 -3.11 1.12 38.43
CA ASP A 37 -2.65 2.02 37.37
C ASP A 37 -1.24 1.64 36.90
N GLU A 38 -0.31 1.32 37.80
CA GLU A 38 1.03 0.84 37.46
C GLU A 38 0.98 -0.44 36.60
N GLN A 39 0.10 -1.40 36.93
CA GLN A 39 -0.10 -2.60 36.12
C GLN A 39 -0.70 -2.28 34.75
N CYS A 40 -1.62 -1.33 34.68
CA CYS A 40 -2.22 -0.88 33.43
C CYS A 40 -1.18 -0.21 32.51
N LEU A 41 -0.33 0.66 33.07
CA LEU A 41 0.78 1.30 32.35
C LEU A 41 1.80 0.28 31.84
N GLU A 42 2.10 -0.74 32.64
CA GLU A 42 2.95 -1.85 32.23
C GLU A 42 2.39 -2.57 30.99
N GLN A 43 1.08 -2.85 31.01
CA GLN A 43 0.41 -3.50 29.90
C GLN A 43 0.43 -2.63 28.63
N TYR A 44 0.19 -1.32 28.75
CA TYR A 44 0.28 -0.41 27.61
C TYR A 44 1.69 -0.32 27.03
N ARG A 45 2.73 -0.41 27.86
CA ARG A 45 4.10 -0.44 27.37
C ARG A 45 4.38 -1.69 26.54
N LYS A 46 3.93 -2.86 27.00
CA LYS A 46 4.05 -4.12 26.25
C LYS A 46 3.26 -4.11 24.94
N GLU A 47 2.05 -3.54 24.95
CA GLU A 47 1.27 -3.34 23.73
C GLU A 47 2.00 -2.42 22.75
N MET A 48 2.59 -1.33 23.23
CA MET A 48 3.40 -0.43 22.40
C MET A 48 4.58 -1.15 21.76
N ASP A 49 5.32 -1.95 22.53
CA ASP A 49 6.47 -2.71 22.03
C ASP A 49 6.04 -3.73 20.97
N SER A 50 4.90 -4.40 21.18
CA SER A 50 4.31 -5.34 20.21
C SER A 50 3.93 -4.66 18.89
N LEU A 51 3.31 -3.48 18.96
CA LEU A 51 2.94 -2.68 17.78
C LEU A 51 4.18 -2.18 17.02
N LEU A 52 5.23 -1.78 17.72
CA LEU A 52 6.49 -1.38 17.09
C LEU A 52 7.15 -2.56 16.39
N TRP A 53 7.09 -3.75 16.98
CA TRP A 53 7.57 -4.97 16.36
C TRP A 53 6.77 -5.33 15.09
N GLU A 54 5.44 -5.28 15.14
CA GLU A 54 4.58 -5.51 13.98
C GLU A 54 4.85 -4.50 12.85
N LYS A 55 5.01 -3.21 13.20
CA LYS A 55 5.44 -2.18 12.24
C LYS A 55 6.75 -2.58 11.55
N GLN A 56 7.74 -3.04 12.31
CA GLN A 56 9.04 -3.43 11.77
C GLN A 56 8.92 -4.64 10.84
N ALA A 57 8.11 -5.64 11.19
CA ALA A 57 7.83 -6.79 10.34
C ALA A 57 7.22 -6.36 8.99
N HIS A 58 6.25 -5.44 8.99
CA HIS A 58 5.68 -4.91 7.74
C HIS A 58 6.69 -4.15 6.88
N VAL A 59 7.64 -3.43 7.49
CA VAL A 59 8.72 -2.77 6.74
C VAL A 59 9.61 -3.80 6.04
N GLU A 60 9.86 -4.94 6.67
CA GLU A 60 10.65 -6.03 6.09
C GLU A 60 9.90 -6.74 4.96
N GLU A 61 8.60 -6.98 5.12
CA GLU A 61 7.73 -7.50 4.04
C GLU A 61 7.75 -6.57 2.82
N LEU A 62 7.63 -5.26 3.01
CA LEU A 62 7.69 -4.29 1.92
C LEU A 62 9.06 -4.30 1.23
N ARG A 63 10.16 -4.47 1.98
CA ARG A 63 11.50 -4.60 1.40
C ARG A 63 11.62 -5.87 0.56
N ALA A 64 11.06 -6.99 1.02
CA ALA A 64 11.05 -8.25 0.27
C ALA A 64 10.26 -8.10 -1.04
N ILE A 65 9.06 -7.53 -1.00
CA ILE A 65 8.23 -7.27 -2.19
C ILE A 65 8.99 -6.40 -3.20
N HIS A 66 9.67 -5.34 -2.74
CA HIS A 66 10.48 -4.51 -3.65
C HIS A 66 11.63 -5.30 -4.29
N ALA A 67 12.28 -6.20 -3.55
CA ALA A 67 13.33 -7.05 -4.10
C ALA A 67 12.78 -8.01 -5.17
N ASP A 68 11.61 -8.61 -4.92
CA ASP A 68 10.93 -9.50 -5.85
C ASP A 68 10.49 -8.77 -7.13
N ILE A 69 9.95 -7.56 -7.01
CA ILE A 69 9.61 -6.70 -8.15
C ILE A 69 10.85 -6.48 -9.02
N ASN A 70 11.97 -6.06 -8.42
CA ASN A 70 13.20 -5.81 -9.16
C ASN A 70 13.72 -7.08 -9.85
N ALA A 71 13.60 -8.25 -9.21
CA ALA A 71 13.97 -9.53 -9.79
C ALA A 71 13.09 -9.87 -11.01
N LEU A 72 11.77 -9.67 -10.90
CA LEU A 72 10.84 -9.90 -12.00
C LEU A 72 11.04 -8.93 -13.15
N GLU A 73 11.33 -7.65 -12.88
CA GLU A 73 11.67 -6.66 -13.91
C GLU A 73 12.95 -7.06 -14.67
N CYS A 74 13.95 -7.59 -13.96
CA CYS A 74 15.17 -8.11 -14.58
C CYS A 74 14.87 -9.31 -15.51
N VAL A 75 14.09 -10.28 -15.04
CA VAL A 75 13.68 -11.44 -15.84
C VAL A 75 12.87 -11.01 -17.06
N GLN A 76 11.93 -10.09 -16.90
CA GLN A 76 11.14 -9.55 -18.01
C GLN A 76 12.03 -8.89 -19.06
N LYS A 77 12.98 -8.06 -18.63
CA LYS A 77 13.93 -7.43 -19.54
C LYS A 77 14.77 -8.47 -20.30
N GLN A 78 15.31 -9.47 -19.61
CA GLN A 78 16.05 -10.55 -20.24
C GLN A 78 15.21 -11.33 -21.27
N ALA A 79 13.94 -11.59 -20.96
CA ALA A 79 13.02 -12.28 -21.88
C ALA A 79 12.72 -11.43 -23.13
N ILE A 80 12.55 -10.12 -22.98
CA ILE A 80 12.37 -9.20 -24.11
C ILE A 80 13.63 -9.18 -24.98
N ASP A 81 14.81 -8.99 -24.38
CA ASP A 81 16.09 -8.96 -25.10
C ASP A 81 16.33 -10.28 -25.86
N GLU A 82 15.97 -11.42 -25.26
CA GLU A 82 16.07 -12.73 -25.89
C GLU A 82 15.08 -12.92 -27.04
N ARG A 83 13.84 -12.44 -26.89
CA ARG A 83 12.85 -12.43 -27.97
C ARG A 83 13.34 -11.61 -29.16
N GLU A 84 13.93 -10.44 -28.91
CA GLU A 84 14.49 -9.58 -29.96
C GLU A 84 15.64 -10.26 -30.72
N ARG A 85 16.58 -10.92 -30.02
CA ARG A 85 17.63 -11.71 -30.68
C ARG A 85 17.05 -12.82 -31.56
N ARG A 86 16.04 -13.54 -31.08
CA ARG A 86 15.40 -14.62 -31.87
C ARG A 86 14.72 -14.06 -33.11
N LEU A 87 14.05 -12.92 -33.00
CA LEU A 87 13.45 -12.24 -34.14
C LEU A 87 14.50 -11.80 -35.16
N GLU A 88 15.66 -11.34 -34.72
CA GLU A 88 16.78 -10.99 -35.62
C GLU A 88 17.29 -12.22 -36.38
N ILE A 89 17.48 -13.35 -35.69
CA ILE A 89 17.88 -14.63 -36.31
C ILE A 89 16.84 -15.07 -37.35
N VAL A 90 15.56 -15.11 -36.99
CA VAL A 90 14.48 -15.51 -37.90
C VAL A 90 14.40 -14.60 -39.11
N ASN A 91 14.57 -13.29 -38.94
CA ASN A 91 14.56 -12.35 -40.06
C ASN A 91 15.76 -12.55 -41.00
N ASN A 92 16.95 -12.83 -40.46
CA ASN A 92 18.12 -13.14 -41.27
C ASN A 92 17.93 -14.44 -42.06
N ASP A 93 17.39 -15.48 -41.42
CA ASP A 93 17.12 -16.76 -42.06
C ASP A 93 16.02 -16.64 -43.13
N ARG A 94 14.97 -15.84 -42.87
CA ARG A 94 13.93 -15.53 -43.85
C ARG A 94 14.51 -14.85 -45.09
N LYS A 95 15.45 -13.92 -44.91
CA LYS A 95 16.16 -13.26 -46.02
C LYS A 95 17.01 -14.26 -46.80
N ASN A 96 17.81 -15.09 -46.12
CA ASN A 96 18.63 -16.11 -46.76
C ASN A 96 17.78 -17.10 -47.58
N LEU A 97 16.64 -17.51 -47.03
CA LEU A 97 15.70 -18.40 -47.71
C LEU A 97 15.09 -17.74 -48.96
N ALA A 98 14.74 -16.45 -48.89
CA ALA A 98 14.27 -15.70 -50.05
C ALA A 98 15.34 -15.62 -51.16
N ASP A 99 16.60 -15.33 -50.80
CA ASP A 99 17.73 -15.26 -51.73
C ASP A 99 17.99 -16.62 -52.41
N LEU A 100 17.95 -17.72 -51.65
CA LEU A 100 18.08 -19.08 -52.19
C LEU A 100 16.92 -19.47 -53.09
N THR A 101 15.69 -19.13 -52.70
CA THR A 101 14.48 -19.40 -53.50
C THR A 101 14.59 -18.68 -54.85
N ALA A 102 14.96 -17.40 -54.86
CA ALA A 102 15.15 -16.62 -56.09
C ALA A 102 16.23 -17.23 -57.01
N ARG A 103 17.32 -17.76 -56.42
CA ARG A 103 18.38 -18.43 -57.18
C ARG A 103 17.90 -19.73 -57.81
N VAL A 104 17.16 -20.56 -57.06
CA VAL A 104 16.56 -21.80 -57.58
C VAL A 104 15.59 -21.48 -58.71
N ASP A 105 14.72 -20.49 -58.52
CA ASP A 105 13.76 -20.05 -59.54
C ASP A 105 14.47 -19.63 -60.83
N SER A 106 15.56 -18.87 -60.73
CA SER A 106 16.39 -18.46 -61.88
C SER A 106 17.00 -19.66 -62.63
N MET A 107 17.51 -20.66 -61.90
CA MET A 107 18.03 -21.89 -62.52
C MET A 107 16.94 -22.72 -63.19
N CYS A 108 15.77 -22.86 -62.54
CA CYS A 108 14.61 -23.54 -63.11
C CYS A 108 14.13 -22.89 -64.41
N MET A 109 14.11 -21.55 -64.47
CA MET A 109 13.81 -20.80 -65.68
C MET A 109 14.82 -21.05 -66.81
N THR A 110 16.12 -21.11 -66.46
CA THR A 110 17.20 -21.34 -67.42
C THR A 110 17.12 -22.73 -68.08
N ILE A 111 16.66 -23.74 -67.34
CA ILE A 111 16.56 -25.14 -67.82
C ILE A 111 15.19 -25.43 -68.48
N GLY A 112 14.27 -24.45 -68.50
CA GLY A 112 12.95 -24.59 -69.15
C GLY A 112 11.89 -25.33 -68.32
N PHE A 113 12.08 -25.43 -67.00
CA PHE A 113 11.11 -26.02 -66.07
C PHE A 113 10.58 -24.98 -65.07
N PRO A 114 9.72 -24.04 -65.50
CA PRO A 114 9.25 -22.94 -64.65
C PRO A 114 8.36 -23.39 -63.48
N ASN A 115 7.75 -24.58 -63.56
CA ASN A 115 6.67 -25.01 -62.66
C ASN A 115 7.11 -25.92 -61.50
N LEU A 116 8.41 -26.20 -61.35
CA LEU A 116 8.92 -26.99 -60.22
C LEU A 116 8.97 -26.20 -58.90
N ALA A 117 8.96 -24.86 -58.98
CA ALA A 117 9.02 -23.96 -57.82
C ALA A 117 7.65 -23.80 -57.10
N ASP A 118 6.54 -24.09 -57.79
CA ASP A 118 5.20 -23.71 -57.34
C ASP A 118 4.71 -24.54 -56.15
N GLY A 119 5.08 -25.83 -56.10
CA GLY A 119 4.78 -26.72 -54.96
C GLY A 119 5.47 -26.31 -53.65
N ASN A 120 6.48 -25.43 -53.69
CA ASN A 120 7.18 -24.93 -52.51
C ASN A 120 6.53 -23.64 -51.95
N ARG A 121 5.69 -22.94 -52.72
CA ARG A 121 5.07 -21.66 -52.31
C ARG A 121 3.88 -21.82 -51.36
N GLU A 122 3.05 -22.84 -51.55
CA GLU A 122 1.90 -23.11 -50.66
C GLU A 122 2.32 -23.48 -49.23
N ASN A 123 3.54 -24.00 -49.05
CA ASN A 123 4.10 -24.41 -47.76
C ASN A 123 4.83 -23.27 -47.02
N GLN A 124 4.83 -22.04 -47.54
CA GLN A 124 5.51 -20.86 -46.95
C GLN A 124 4.59 -19.94 -46.15
N ASN A 125 3.32 -20.30 -45.93
CA ASN A 125 2.37 -19.43 -45.21
C ASN A 125 2.84 -19.08 -43.77
N TRP A 126 3.63 -19.97 -43.14
CA TRP A 126 4.25 -19.72 -41.83
C TRP A 126 5.42 -18.71 -41.85
N LEU A 127 6.04 -18.42 -43.00
CA LEU A 127 7.12 -17.42 -43.11
C LEU A 127 6.62 -15.97 -42.96
N ASN A 128 5.35 -15.74 -43.27
CA ASN A 128 4.74 -14.41 -43.27
C ASN A 128 4.03 -14.09 -41.94
N HIS A 129 3.98 -15.05 -41.01
CA HIS A 129 3.39 -14.87 -39.71
C HIS A 129 4.31 -13.99 -38.85
N ASP A 130 3.85 -12.80 -38.47
CA ASP A 130 4.55 -11.91 -37.52
C ASP A 130 4.14 -12.27 -36.08
N PRO A 131 5.03 -12.88 -35.28
CA PRO A 131 4.74 -13.23 -33.89
C PRO A 131 4.56 -12.00 -32.97
N SER A 132 4.71 -10.79 -33.48
CA SER A 132 4.45 -9.53 -32.77
C SER A 132 2.99 -9.07 -32.85
N LEU A 133 2.16 -9.72 -33.69
CA LEU A 133 0.73 -9.42 -33.80
C LEU A 133 -0.15 -10.26 -32.86
N ASP A 134 0.42 -11.29 -32.23
CA ASP A 134 -0.27 -12.12 -31.22
C ASP A 134 -0.23 -11.52 -29.80
N ASP A 135 0.33 -10.32 -29.63
CA ASP A 135 0.34 -9.59 -28.36
C ASP A 135 -1.09 -9.12 -28.03
N ASP A 136 -1.89 -10.03 -27.46
CA ASP A 136 -3.18 -9.71 -26.85
C ASP A 136 -2.98 -8.63 -25.77
N VAL A 137 -3.77 -7.59 -25.90
CA VAL A 137 -3.59 -6.21 -25.42
C VAL A 137 -3.70 -6.06 -23.88
N GLY A 138 -3.50 -7.12 -23.11
CA GLY A 138 -3.83 -7.16 -21.67
C GLY A 138 -2.76 -6.64 -20.70
N HIS A 139 -1.45 -6.72 -21.03
CA HIS A 139 -0.40 -6.57 -20.01
C HIS A 139 0.43 -5.29 -20.05
N ARG A 140 0.56 -4.61 -21.20
CA ARG A 140 1.32 -3.34 -21.29
C ARG A 140 0.66 -2.19 -20.52
N GLN A 141 -0.67 -2.19 -20.39
CA GLN A 141 -1.41 -1.06 -19.82
C GLN A 141 -1.40 -1.04 -18.28
N TYR A 142 -1.20 -2.18 -17.62
CA TYR A 142 -1.28 -2.29 -16.16
C TYR A 142 0.03 -1.84 -15.49
N SER A 143 1.18 -2.21 -16.06
CA SER A 143 2.50 -1.93 -15.46
C SER A 143 2.88 -0.43 -15.52
N SER A 144 2.55 0.29 -16.60
CA SER A 144 2.92 1.71 -16.73
C SER A 144 2.01 2.70 -15.96
N ARG A 145 0.83 2.27 -15.50
CA ARG A 145 -0.11 3.14 -14.76
C ARG A 145 0.04 3.11 -13.24
N MET A 146 0.60 2.04 -12.67
CA MET A 146 0.83 1.95 -11.22
C MET A 146 2.26 2.33 -10.77
N ASN A 147 3.26 2.23 -11.65
CA ASN A 147 4.66 2.45 -11.26
C ASN A 147 5.16 3.90 -11.28
N ARG A 148 4.34 4.90 -11.65
CA ARG A 148 4.77 6.32 -11.65
C ARG A 148 4.41 7.12 -10.41
N ASP A 149 3.56 6.58 -9.52
CA ASP A 149 3.09 7.31 -8.33
C ASP A 149 3.51 6.67 -6.99
N ILE A 150 4.20 5.53 -7.01
CA ILE A 150 4.75 4.87 -5.80
C ILE A 150 6.28 5.05 -5.76
N ASP A 151 6.75 6.21 -6.22
CA ASP A 151 8.17 6.57 -6.19
C ASP A 151 8.56 7.05 -4.78
N GLN A 152 9.48 6.31 -4.14
CA GLN A 152 10.43 6.66 -3.05
C GLN A 152 9.94 7.36 -1.77
N ASN A 153 8.75 7.95 -1.74
CA ASN A 153 8.24 8.78 -0.65
C ASN A 153 7.67 7.96 0.51
N MET A 154 7.29 6.69 0.31
CA MET A 154 6.70 5.86 1.37
C MET A 154 7.75 5.27 2.30
N ILE A 155 8.92 4.86 1.79
CA ILE A 155 10.02 4.35 2.63
C ILE A 155 10.58 5.49 3.51
N GLN A 156 10.69 6.71 2.97
CA GLN A 156 11.20 7.87 3.73
C GLN A 156 10.17 8.48 4.71
N LYS A 157 8.86 8.38 4.42
CA LYS A 157 7.80 8.87 5.33
C LYS A 157 7.55 7.98 6.54
N VAL A 158 7.83 6.68 6.47
CA VAL A 158 7.70 5.74 7.60
C VAL A 158 8.76 5.99 8.68
N GLU A 159 9.88 6.61 8.32
CA GLU A 159 10.95 7.05 9.23
C GLU A 159 10.62 8.38 9.94
N GLN A 160 9.82 9.25 9.30
CA GLN A 160 9.50 10.61 9.79
C GLN A 160 8.28 10.68 10.73
N THR A 161 7.43 9.66 10.81
CA THR A 161 6.38 9.56 11.83
C THR A 161 6.92 9.01 13.15
N ARG A 162 8.04 9.56 13.60
CA ARG A 162 8.55 9.42 14.96
C ARG A 162 7.86 10.52 15.78
N THR A 163 7.16 10.12 16.85
CA THR A 163 6.44 10.97 17.83
C THR A 163 5.05 11.49 17.43
N GLN A 164 4.01 10.63 17.46
CA GLN A 164 2.71 11.01 18.06
C GLN A 164 2.02 9.76 18.64
N PRO A 165 1.54 9.79 19.89
CA PRO A 165 0.68 8.74 20.41
C PRO A 165 -0.71 8.95 19.82
N THR A 166 -1.02 8.25 18.73
CA THR A 166 -2.39 8.17 18.23
C THR A 166 -3.18 7.28 19.18
N PHE A 167 -3.94 7.90 20.08
CA PHE A 167 -5.06 7.25 20.79
C PHE A 167 -5.90 6.46 19.78
N ARG A 168 -6.13 5.18 20.09
CA ARG A 168 -6.93 4.20 19.36
C ARG A 168 -8.02 4.86 18.49
N HIS A 169 -7.83 4.83 17.17
CA HIS A 169 -8.94 4.99 16.25
C HIS A 169 -9.45 3.58 15.93
N SER A 170 -10.62 3.29 16.48
CA SER A 170 -11.48 2.16 16.14
C SER A 170 -11.43 1.88 14.63
N SER A 171 -11.16 0.63 14.28
CA SER A 171 -11.01 0.05 12.94
C SER A 171 -12.28 0.09 12.06
N ALA A 172 -13.19 1.03 12.32
CA ALA A 172 -14.31 1.27 11.44
C ALA A 172 -13.83 2.01 10.18
N PRO A 173 -14.20 1.56 8.97
CA PRO A 173 -13.86 2.28 7.75
C PRO A 173 -14.38 3.73 7.84
N PRO A 174 -13.60 4.72 7.39
CA PRO A 174 -13.96 6.12 7.51
C PRO A 174 -15.31 6.38 6.82
N PRO A 175 -16.21 7.16 7.43
CA PRO A 175 -17.55 7.37 6.89
C PRO A 175 -17.45 7.96 5.47
N MET A 176 -18.18 7.36 4.54
CA MET A 176 -18.19 7.73 3.12
C MET A 176 -19.46 8.52 2.75
N LYS A 177 -19.43 9.24 1.62
CA LYS A 177 -20.59 9.86 0.97
C LYS A 177 -20.56 9.53 -0.52
N GLN A 178 -21.71 9.58 -1.20
CA GLN A 178 -21.73 9.50 -2.67
C GLN A 178 -21.48 10.88 -3.30
N CYS A 179 -20.78 10.89 -4.44
CA CYS A 179 -20.64 12.10 -5.25
C CYS A 179 -21.97 12.48 -5.90
N ASP A 180 -22.36 13.75 -5.84
CA ASP A 180 -23.64 14.22 -6.42
C ASP A 180 -23.68 14.18 -7.96
N SER A 181 -22.53 14.02 -8.64
CA SER A 181 -22.46 13.99 -10.11
C SER A 181 -22.25 12.61 -10.70
N CYS A 182 -21.44 11.76 -10.07
CA CYS A 182 -21.12 10.43 -10.59
C CYS A 182 -21.50 9.29 -9.63
N HIS A 183 -22.12 9.61 -8.48
CA HIS A 183 -22.61 8.68 -7.47
C HIS A 183 -21.59 7.71 -6.85
N GLN A 184 -20.31 7.82 -7.21
CA GLN A 184 -19.26 7.00 -6.62
C GLN A 184 -19.02 7.35 -5.14
N SER A 185 -18.69 6.32 -4.36
CA SER A 185 -18.33 6.46 -2.96
C SER A 185 -17.00 7.23 -2.79
N ILE A 186 -17.04 8.35 -2.09
CA ILE A 186 -15.91 9.23 -1.78
C ILE A 186 -15.86 9.53 -0.28
N HIS A 187 -14.72 9.96 0.24
CA HIS A 187 -14.59 10.33 1.66
C HIS A 187 -15.60 11.43 2.05
N ARG A 188 -16.25 11.32 3.23
CA ARG A 188 -17.34 12.23 3.65
C ARG A 188 -16.96 13.72 3.66
N ASN A 189 -15.69 14.03 3.93
CA ASN A 189 -15.17 15.40 3.93
C ASN A 189 -14.43 15.80 2.64
N ALA A 190 -14.46 14.99 1.57
CA ALA A 190 -13.81 15.34 0.31
C ALA A 190 -14.46 16.60 -0.31
N PRO A 191 -13.67 17.67 -0.59
CA PRO A 191 -14.20 18.91 -1.17
C PRO A 191 -14.48 18.79 -2.68
N ILE A 192 -13.80 17.87 -3.35
CA ILE A 192 -13.91 17.60 -4.79
C ILE A 192 -13.88 16.09 -5.01
N CYS A 193 -14.70 15.57 -5.93
CA CYS A 193 -14.67 14.17 -6.34
C CYS A 193 -13.36 13.86 -7.07
N PRO A 194 -12.56 12.86 -6.66
CA PRO A 194 -11.29 12.55 -7.31
C PRO A 194 -11.47 12.06 -8.76
N LEU A 195 -12.63 11.43 -9.05
CA LEU A 195 -12.93 10.81 -10.34
C LEU A 195 -13.47 11.81 -11.37
N CYS A 196 -14.50 12.58 -11.03
CA CYS A 196 -15.16 13.49 -11.98
C CYS A 196 -14.86 14.98 -11.74
N LYS A 197 -14.07 15.30 -10.71
CA LYS A 197 -13.72 16.68 -10.31
C LYS A 197 -14.89 17.59 -9.94
N ALA A 198 -16.10 17.05 -9.78
CA ALA A 198 -17.25 17.81 -9.29
C ALA A 198 -17.03 18.28 -7.84
N LYS A 199 -17.39 19.53 -7.54
CA LYS A 199 -17.34 20.09 -6.18
C LYS A 199 -18.42 19.44 -5.32
N SER A 200 -18.06 18.93 -4.16
CA SER A 200 -19.01 18.37 -3.19
C SER A 200 -19.26 19.37 -2.07
N ARG A 201 -20.53 19.69 -1.80
CA ARG A 201 -20.92 20.60 -0.72
C ARG A 201 -21.20 19.79 0.54
N SER A 202 -20.59 20.17 1.67
CA SER A 202 -20.93 19.57 2.97
C SER A 202 -22.37 19.92 3.34
N LYS A 203 -23.16 18.93 3.77
CA LYS A 203 -24.53 19.15 4.28
C LYS A 203 -24.55 19.94 5.60
N ASN A 204 -23.41 20.03 6.30
CA ASN A 204 -23.29 20.80 7.54
C ASN A 204 -22.11 21.80 7.43
N PRO A 205 -22.29 22.96 6.79
CA PRO A 205 -21.26 23.99 6.75
C PRO A 205 -21.02 24.52 8.17
N LYS A 206 -19.74 24.52 8.61
CA LYS A 206 -19.37 25.22 9.84
C LYS A 206 -19.80 26.68 9.71
N ARG A 207 -20.58 27.18 10.67
CA ARG A 207 -21.04 28.58 10.71
C ARG A 207 -19.81 29.48 10.56
N LYS A 208 -19.86 30.44 9.64
CA LYS A 208 -18.84 31.49 9.54
C LYS A 208 -18.89 32.28 10.84
N ASN A 209 -17.77 32.38 11.57
CA ASN A 209 -17.63 33.37 12.63
C ASN A 209 -17.73 34.74 11.98
N SER A 210 -18.88 35.40 12.15
CA SER A 210 -19.01 36.83 11.92
C SER A 210 -18.36 37.55 13.10
N ASN A 211 -17.05 37.78 13.03
CA ASN A 211 -16.45 38.82 13.85
C ASN A 211 -16.58 40.15 13.10
N ARG A 212 -17.12 41.12 13.85
CA ARG A 212 -17.10 42.56 13.59
C ARG A 212 -15.73 43.05 13.11
#